data_AF-A0A2M7JCI3-F1
#
_entry.id   AF-A0A2M7JCI3-F1
#
_cell.length_a   1.000
_cell.length_b   1.000
_cell.length_c   1.000
_cell.angle_alpha   90.00
_cell.angle_beta   90.00
_cell.angle_gamma   90.00
#
_symmetry.space_group_name_H-M   'P 1'
#
loop_
_entity.id
_entity.type
_entity.pdbx_description
1 polymer ?
#
loop_
_entity_poly.entity_id
_entity_poly.type
_entity_poly.pdbx_seq_one_letter_code
_entity_poly.pdbx_strand_id
1 'polypeptide(L)' 'GRGYPNGLSGDEISLEARIIEVADSFEAMVSNRPYRNALDIDAAIMELKRCAGKQFDPKVVDAFLNVLEKRKEKFGEYI' A
#
# COMPACT_ATOMS: atom_id res chain seq x y z
N GLY A 1 8.34 10.94 -7.81
CA GLY A 1 9.17 11.45 -8.92
C GLY A 1 8.50 11.32 -10.28
N ARG A 2 7.84 10.19 -10.56
CA ARG A 2 7.21 9.91 -11.86
C ARG A 2 5.67 10.01 -11.84
N GLY A 3 5.11 10.43 -10.70
CA GLY A 3 3.67 10.60 -10.52
C GLY A 3 3.19 11.99 -10.97
N TYR A 4 1.87 12.20 -10.93
CA TYR A 4 1.21 13.43 -11.37
C TYR A 4 0.61 14.19 -10.17
N PRO A 5 0.25 15.49 -10.31
CA PRO A 5 0.53 16.36 -11.46
C PRO A 5 1.94 16.97 -11.43
N ASN A 6 2.54 17.11 -10.25
CA ASN A 6 3.74 17.93 -10.06
C ASN A 6 5.07 17.14 -10.08
N GLY A 7 5.03 15.81 -10.25
CA GLY A 7 6.27 14.99 -10.30
C GLY A 7 7.06 14.89 -8.99
N LEU A 8 6.50 15.32 -7.86
CA LEU A 8 7.18 15.38 -6.56
C LEU A 8 7.81 14.04 -6.14
N SER A 9 8.90 14.09 -5.38
CA SER A 9 9.67 12.91 -4.95
C SER A 9 10.01 12.91 -3.46
N GLY A 10 10.04 11.71 -2.87
CA GLY A 10 10.46 11.53 -1.48
C GLY A 10 9.72 12.46 -0.52
N ASP A 11 10.49 13.26 0.21
CA ASP A 11 9.98 14.17 1.24
C ASP A 11 9.33 15.46 0.70
N GLU A 12 9.37 15.68 -0.62
CA GLU A 12 8.55 16.71 -1.26
C GLU A 12 7.06 16.35 -1.25
N ILE A 13 6.74 15.06 -1.11
CA ILE A 13 5.39 14.54 -0.92
C ILE A 13 5.09 14.55 0.59
N SER A 14 3.97 15.14 0.99
CA SER A 14 3.58 15.15 2.41
C SER A 14 3.44 13.72 2.95
N LEU A 15 3.70 13.54 4.25
CA LEU A 15 3.61 12.22 4.88
C LEU A 15 2.19 11.64 4.73
N GLU A 16 1.16 12.47 4.86
CA GLU A 16 -0.24 12.09 4.73
C GLU A 16 -0.54 11.55 3.33
N ALA A 17 -0.04 12.23 2.29
CA ALA A 17 -0.23 11.78 0.91
C ALA A 17 0.48 10.43 0.65
N ARG A 18 1.69 10.24 1.18
CA ARG A 18 2.40 8.96 1.11
C ARG A 18 1.65 7.82 1.82
N ILE A 19 1.02 8.11 2.96
CA ILE A 19 0.17 7.17 3.71
C ILE A 19 -1.07 6.78 2.89
N ILE A 20 -1.77 7.78 2.35
CA ILE A 20 -2.97 7.55 1.53
C ILE A 20 -2.63 6.71 0.30
N GLU A 21 -1.51 7.00 -0.37
CA GLU A 21 -1.10 6.26 -1.57
C GLU A 21 -0.93 4.75 -1.31
N VAL A 22 -0.30 4.37 -0.20
CA VAL A 22 -0.15 2.96 0.19
C VAL A 22 -1.50 2.33 0.53
N ALA A 23 -2.35 3.03 1.28
CA ALA A 23 -3.66 2.52 1.69
C ALA A 23 -4.61 2.32 0.49
N ASP A 24 -4.69 3.30 -0.40
CA ASP A 24 -5.50 3.26 -1.62
C ASP A 24 -5.02 2.16 -2.57
N SER A 25 -3.70 2.03 -2.74
CA SER A 25 -3.12 0.97 -3.57
C SER A 25 -3.42 -0.42 -3.01
N PHE A 26 -3.35 -0.60 -1.70
CA PHE A 26 -3.69 -1.87 -1.06
C PHE A 26 -5.16 -2.22 -1.22
N GLU A 27 -6.08 -1.28 -0.96
CA GLU A 27 -7.52 -1.46 -1.22
C GLU A 27 -7.76 -1.88 -2.67
N ALA A 28 -7.12 -1.18 -3.61
CA ALA A 28 -7.26 -1.48 -5.03
C ALA A 28 -6.74 -2.87 -5.41
N MET A 29 -5.77 -3.39 -4.65
CA MET A 29 -5.26 -4.75 -4.81
C MET A 29 -6.26 -5.81 -4.35
N VAL A 30 -6.83 -5.63 -3.17
CA VAL A 30 -7.65 -6.65 -2.49
C VAL A 30 -9.16 -6.54 -2.77
N SER A 31 -9.59 -5.49 -3.47
CA SER A 31 -10.97 -5.33 -3.94
C SER A 31 -11.19 -5.92 -5.33
N ASN A 32 -12.34 -6.58 -5.54
CA ASN A 32 -12.77 -7.00 -6.88
C ASN A 32 -13.10 -5.77 -7.74
N ARG A 33 -12.65 -5.77 -9.00
CA ARG A 33 -12.92 -4.71 -9.98
C ARG A 33 -13.48 -5.33 -11.27
N PRO A 34 -14.25 -4.60 -12.09
CA PRO A 34 -14.92 -5.15 -13.28
C PRO A 34 -14.01 -5.93 -14.25
N TYR A 35 -12.71 -5.62 -14.26
CA TYR A 35 -11.72 -6.21 -15.18
C TYR A 35 -10.64 -7.06 -14.48
N ARG A 36 -10.70 -7.20 -13.15
CA ARG A 36 -9.70 -7.96 -12.38
C ARG A 36 -10.29 -8.45 -11.07
N ASN A 37 -10.05 -9.72 -10.76
CA ASN A 37 -10.30 -10.23 -9.42
C ASN A 37 -9.37 -9.58 -8.39
N ALA A 38 -9.81 -9.56 -7.14
CA ALA A 38 -8.99 -9.24 -5.99
C ALA A 38 -7.74 -10.13 -5.95
N LEU A 39 -6.61 -9.54 -5.55
CA LEU A 39 -5.45 -10.30 -5.11
C LEU A 39 -5.73 -10.85 -3.70
N ASP A 40 -5.11 -11.97 -3.38
CA ASP A 40 -5.00 -12.37 -1.98
C ASP A 40 -4.12 -11.39 -1.19
N ILE A 41 -4.29 -11.38 0.13
CA ILE A 41 -3.59 -10.45 1.02
C ILE A 41 -2.08 -10.62 0.92
N ASP A 42 -1.59 -11.86 0.81
CA ASP A 42 -0.16 -12.16 0.76
C ASP A 42 0.48 -11.62 -0.54
N ALA A 43 -0.22 -11.73 -1.66
CA ALA A 43 0.16 -11.16 -2.95
C ALA A 43 0.16 -9.63 -2.92
N ALA A 44 -0.85 -9.01 -2.29
CA ALA A 44 -0.89 -7.56 -2.09
C ALA A 44 0.29 -7.08 -1.21
N ILE A 45 0.63 -7.82 -0.14
CA ILE A 45 1.81 -7.56 0.69
C ILE A 45 3.10 -7.67 -0.11
N MET A 46 3.26 -8.73 -0.92
CA MET A 46 4.43 -8.91 -1.77
C MET A 46 4.58 -7.76 -2.78
N GLU A 47 3.48 -7.30 -3.35
CA GLU A 47 3.49 -6.19 -4.30
C GLU A 47 3.86 -4.86 -3.64
N LEU A 48 3.34 -4.56 -2.43
CA LEU A 48 3.76 -3.39 -1.66
C LEU A 48 5.27 -3.41 -1.37
N LYS A 49 5.80 -4.55 -0.93
CA LYS A 49 7.25 -4.72 -0.67
C LYS A 49 8.08 -4.55 -1.95
N ARG A 50 7.61 -5.09 -3.07
CA ARG A 50 8.29 -4.98 -4.38
C ARG A 50 8.37 -3.53 -4.86
N CYS A 51 7.35 -2.73 -4.55
CA CYS A 51 7.21 -1.34 -4.99
C CYS A 51 7.76 -0.31 -3.98
N ALA A 52 8.13 -0.75 -2.76
CA ALA A 52 8.79 0.08 -1.77
C ALA A 52 10.11 0.67 -2.30
N GLY A 53 10.33 1.96 -2.04
CA GLY A 53 11.51 2.70 -2.50
C GLY A 53 11.48 3.10 -3.98
N LYS A 54 10.45 2.70 -4.73
CA LYS A 54 10.26 3.06 -6.14
C LYS A 54 8.98 3.87 -6.34
N GLN A 55 7.87 3.31 -5.90
CA GLN A 55 6.55 3.94 -5.96
C GLN A 55 6.17 4.43 -4.57
N PHE A 56 6.32 3.57 -3.56
CA PHE A 56 5.92 3.87 -2.20
C PHE A 56 7.12 4.25 -1.34
N ASP A 57 6.86 5.06 -0.31
CA ASP A 57 7.83 5.29 0.75
C ASP A 57 8.04 3.99 1.56
N PRO A 58 9.29 3.48 1.66
CA PRO A 58 9.59 2.28 2.44
C PRO A 58 9.10 2.36 3.89
N LYS A 59 9.22 3.50 4.55
CA LYS A 59 8.81 3.66 5.96
C LYS A 59 7.31 3.52 6.13
N VAL A 60 6.55 4.03 5.16
CA VAL A 60 5.08 3.91 5.16
C VAL A 60 4.66 2.47 4.89
N VAL A 61 5.30 1.79 3.94
CA VAL A 61 5.04 0.37 3.67
C VAL A 61 5.32 -0.46 4.92
N ASP A 62 6.46 -0.28 5.57
CA ASP A 62 6.80 -1.00 6.80
C ASP A 62 5.77 -0.74 7.92
N ALA A 63 5.37 0.52 8.12
CA ALA A 63 4.34 0.87 9.09
C ALA A 63 2.98 0.24 8.76
N PHE A 64 2.57 0.25 7.50
CA PHE A 64 1.33 -0.35 7.04
C PHE A 64 1.30 -1.86 7.29
N LEU A 65 2.38 -2.57 6.95
CA LEU A 65 2.50 -4.02 7.15
C LEU A 65 2.45 -4.40 8.64
N ASN A 66 3.12 -3.62 9.49
CA ASN A 66 3.06 -3.82 10.95
C ASN A 66 1.63 -3.67 11.50
N VAL A 67 0.85 -2.73 10.96
CA VAL A 67 -0.56 -2.55 11.34
C VAL A 67 -1.42 -3.71 10.83
N LEU A 68 -1.18 -4.15 9.59
CA LEU A 68 -1.91 -5.26 8.98
C LEU A 68 -1.70 -6.57 9.74
N GLU A 69 -0.46 -6.88 10.12
CA GLU A 69 -0.10 -8.05 10.94
C GLU A 69 -0.82 -8.02 12.29
N LYS A 70 -0.75 -6.89 13.02
CA LYS A 70 -1.46 -6.72 14.29
C LYS A 70 -2.97 -6.84 14.16
N ARG A 71 -3.55 -6.40 13.04
CA ARG A 71 -4.98 -6.60 12.79
C ARG A 71 -5.28 -8.08 12.57
N LYS A 72 -4.45 -8.81 11.83
CA LYS A 72 -4.63 -10.25 11.57
C LYS A 72 -4.62 -11.04 12.88
N GLU A 73 -3.72 -10.69 13.80
CA GLU A 73 -3.68 -11.25 15.15
C GLU A 73 -4.96 -10.94 15.95
N LYS A 74 -5.47 -9.71 15.85
CA LYS A 74 -6.61 -9.24 16.64
C LYS A 74 -7.97 -9.72 16.11
N PHE A 75 -8.10 -9.93 14.80
CA PHE A 75 -9.38 -10.21 14.13
C PHE A 75 -9.42 -11.53 13.34
N GLY A 76 -8.33 -12.31 13.29
CA GLY A 76 -8.26 -13.57 12.56
C GLY A 76 -8.21 -13.39 11.03
N GLU A 77 -8.66 -14.39 10.26
CA GLU A 77 -8.75 -14.35 8.78
C GLU A 77 -9.74 -13.31 8.23
N TYR A 78 -10.35 -12.48 9.09
CA TYR A 78 -11.36 -11.49 8.73
C TYR A 78 -10.73 -10.14 8.34
N ILE A 79 -9.80 -10.15 7.37
CA ILE A 79 -9.19 -8.95 6.77
C ILE A 79 -9.19 -9.08 5.26
#